data_AF-X0VTT4-F1
#
_entry.id   AF-X0VTT4-F1
#
_cell.length_a   1.000
_cell.length_b   1.000
_cell.length_c   1.000
_cell.angle_alpha   90.00
_cell.angle_beta   90.00
_cell.angle_gamma   90.00
#
_symmetry.space_group_name_H-M   'P 1'
#
loop_
_entity.id
_entity.type
_entity.pdbx_description
1 polymer ?
#
loop_
_entity_poly.entity_id
_entity_poly.type
_entity_poly.pdbx_seq_one_letter_code
_entity_poly.pdbx_strand_id
1 'polypeptide(L)'
;PASIEQDQVDLIVKVDRVGDAAKIGAGATRMTTNPRELLIARSAADVIVNSGYFKEGFSMQTGTGGASLAVTRFLEDKMRSRDIRADFALGGITATMVDLHEKGLIRKLLDVQSFDSHAAQSLARNPNHIEISANQYANWGSKGASVDRLDVVVLSALEIDTQFNVNVLTGSDGVLRGASGGHCDTAIASALSIIVAPLVRGRIPTLVDNVLTCITPGSSVDILVTDHGIAVNPARPELAERLQEAGIKVVSIE
;
A
#
# COMPACT_ATOMS: atom_id res chain seq x y z
N PRO A 1 15.29 -0.36 -22.32
CA PRO A 1 14.11 -1.15 -22.79
C PRO A 1 13.14 -0.23 -23.54
N ALA A 2 12.26 -0.77 -24.39
CA ALA A 2 11.21 0.00 -25.05
C ALA A 2 9.89 -0.17 -24.28
N SER A 3 9.54 0.81 -23.44
CA SER A 3 8.29 0.80 -22.66
C SER A 3 7.05 1.08 -23.53
N ILE A 4 7.25 1.81 -24.63
CA ILE A 4 6.29 1.99 -25.72
C ILE A 4 7.00 1.56 -27.00
N GLU A 5 6.44 0.58 -27.69
CA GLU A 5 7.05 0.00 -28.89
C GLU A 5 6.73 0.82 -30.14
N GLN A 6 7.61 0.75 -31.15
CA GLN A 6 7.51 1.57 -32.36
C GLN A 6 6.26 1.29 -33.21
N ASP A 7 5.63 0.12 -33.04
CA ASP A 7 4.40 -0.30 -33.71
C ASP A 7 3.14 0.20 -32.99
N GLN A 8 3.29 0.90 -31.86
CA GLN A 8 2.21 1.55 -31.11
C GLN A 8 2.25 3.09 -31.21
N VAL A 9 3.13 3.66 -32.03
CA VAL A 9 3.35 5.10 -32.15
C VAL A 9 3.09 5.59 -33.56
N ASP A 10 2.05 6.42 -33.73
CA ASP A 10 1.72 7.03 -35.03
C ASP A 10 2.53 8.29 -35.33
N LEU A 11 2.75 9.15 -34.31
CA LEU A 11 3.34 10.47 -34.45
C LEU A 11 4.26 10.80 -33.26
N ILE A 12 5.35 11.51 -33.52
CA ILE A 12 6.30 11.99 -32.50
C ILE A 12 6.47 13.50 -32.65
N VAL A 13 6.24 14.25 -31.58
CA VAL A 13 6.46 15.70 -31.54
C VAL A 13 7.50 16.06 -30.48
N LYS A 14 8.48 16.89 -30.87
CA LYS A 14 9.46 17.45 -29.94
C LYS A 14 8.88 18.70 -29.27
N VAL A 15 8.94 18.74 -27.94
CA VAL A 15 8.56 19.88 -27.12
C VAL A 15 9.71 20.26 -26.19
N ASP A 16 9.70 21.48 -25.64
CA ASP A 16 10.76 21.94 -24.75
C ASP A 16 10.83 21.13 -23.45
N ARG A 17 9.67 20.82 -22.85
CA ARG A 17 9.54 20.13 -21.56
C ARG A 17 8.22 19.37 -21.49
N VAL A 18 8.25 18.13 -21.02
CA VAL A 18 7.06 17.31 -20.72
C VAL A 18 6.67 17.34 -19.24
N GLY A 19 7.56 17.85 -18.38
CA GLY A 19 7.37 17.92 -16.94
C GLY A 19 8.45 18.74 -16.25
N ASP A 20 8.38 18.80 -14.92
CA ASP A 20 9.36 19.50 -14.08
C ASP A 20 10.42 18.52 -13.57
N ALA A 21 11.59 18.53 -14.21
CA ALA A 21 12.70 17.64 -13.89
C ALA A 21 13.19 17.79 -12.43
N ALA A 22 13.06 18.97 -11.82
CA ALA A 22 13.45 19.18 -10.43
C ALA A 22 12.48 18.53 -9.44
N LYS A 23 11.21 18.38 -9.81
CA LYS A 23 10.18 17.73 -8.98
C LYS A 23 10.15 16.23 -9.18
N ILE A 24 10.35 15.73 -10.39
CA ILE A 24 10.47 14.30 -10.68
C ILE A 24 11.82 13.75 -10.17
N GLY A 25 12.86 14.58 -10.25
CA GLY A 25 14.19 14.33 -9.68
C GLY A 25 14.29 14.59 -8.17
N ALA A 26 13.19 14.96 -7.49
CA ALA A 26 13.19 15.06 -6.05
C ALA A 26 13.59 13.70 -5.45
N GLY A 27 14.43 13.74 -4.42
CA GLY A 27 15.02 12.54 -3.83
C GLY A 27 13.97 11.61 -3.21
N ALA A 28 14.44 10.51 -2.61
CA ALA A 28 13.61 9.49 -1.97
C ALA A 28 12.49 10.09 -1.10
N THR A 29 11.29 9.50 -1.20
CA THR A 29 10.18 9.84 -0.31
C THR A 29 10.62 9.63 1.14
N ARG A 30 10.59 10.70 1.93
CA ARG A 30 11.07 10.66 3.32
C ARG A 30 10.12 9.85 4.18
N MET A 31 10.68 8.91 4.94
CA MET A 31 9.97 8.26 6.04
C MET A 31 9.49 9.30 7.05
N THR A 32 8.31 9.03 7.61
CA THR A 32 7.76 9.86 8.68
C THR A 32 8.63 9.81 9.94
N THR A 33 8.68 10.93 10.65
CA THR A 33 9.25 11.04 12.00
C THR A 33 8.16 11.23 13.05
N ASN A 34 6.89 11.28 12.63
CA ASN A 34 5.77 11.45 13.54
C ASN A 34 5.60 10.18 14.40
N PRO A 35 5.71 10.26 15.73
CA PRO A 35 5.61 9.09 16.61
C PRO A 35 4.26 8.39 16.50
N ARG A 36 3.17 9.11 16.21
CA ARG A 36 1.84 8.54 16.00
C ARG A 36 1.80 7.65 14.76
N GLU A 37 2.37 8.12 13.65
CA GLU A 37 2.41 7.32 12.41
C GLU A 37 3.37 6.13 12.52
N LEU A 38 4.48 6.30 13.24
CA LEU A 38 5.40 5.19 13.54
C LEU A 38 4.77 4.14 14.46
N LEU A 39 3.92 4.55 15.41
CA LEU A 39 3.14 3.62 16.23
C LEU A 39 2.18 2.80 15.36
N ILE A 40 1.40 3.47 14.52
CA ILE A 40 0.46 2.81 13.59
C ILE A 40 1.22 1.84 12.67
N ALA A 41 2.34 2.29 12.09
CA ALA A 41 3.17 1.47 11.20
C ALA A 41 3.74 0.23 11.90
N ARG A 42 4.19 0.38 13.16
CA ARG A 42 4.67 -0.76 13.96
C ARG A 42 3.54 -1.75 14.23
N SER A 43 2.38 -1.26 14.66
CA SER A 43 1.19 -2.09 14.90
C SER A 43 0.75 -2.81 13.63
N ALA A 44 0.77 -2.14 12.47
CA ALA A 44 0.45 -2.75 11.19
C ALA A 44 1.46 -3.85 10.82
N ALA A 45 2.76 -3.65 11.05
CA ALA A 45 3.76 -4.70 10.84
C ALA A 45 3.54 -5.90 11.78
N ASP A 46 3.19 -5.68 13.04
CA ASP A 46 2.86 -6.75 13.97
C ASP A 46 1.59 -7.51 13.56
N VAL A 47 0.58 -6.82 13.02
CA VAL A 47 -0.60 -7.47 12.41
C VAL A 47 -0.21 -8.35 11.23
N ILE A 48 0.59 -7.84 10.29
CA ILE A 48 1.05 -8.62 9.12
C ILE A 48 1.78 -9.88 9.57
N VAL A 49 2.72 -9.73 10.49
CA VAL A 49 3.57 -10.80 11.02
C VAL A 49 2.77 -11.92 11.72
N ASN A 50 1.61 -11.60 12.29
CA ASN A 50 0.74 -12.55 13.02
C ASN A 50 -0.56 -12.89 12.26
N SER A 51 -0.74 -12.37 11.05
CA SER A 51 -1.94 -12.64 10.22
C SER A 51 -2.00 -14.07 9.67
N GLY A 52 -0.85 -14.75 9.60
CA GLY A 52 -0.68 -16.03 8.90
C GLY A 52 -0.26 -15.89 7.43
N TYR A 53 -0.18 -14.67 6.89
CA TYR A 53 0.33 -14.41 5.54
C TYR A 53 1.83 -14.09 5.49
N PHE A 54 2.45 -13.76 6.64
CA PHE A 54 3.88 -13.49 6.73
C PHE A 54 4.70 -14.80 6.78
N LYS A 55 4.94 -15.36 5.60
CA LYS A 55 5.69 -16.60 5.37
C LYS A 55 6.71 -16.39 4.24
N GLU A 56 7.64 -17.32 4.11
CA GLU A 56 8.62 -17.30 3.00
C GLU A 56 7.90 -17.22 1.65
N GLY A 57 8.31 -16.27 0.82
CA GLY A 57 7.74 -16.04 -0.50
C GLY A 57 6.44 -15.23 -0.51
N PHE A 58 6.05 -14.57 0.58
CA PHE A 58 4.87 -13.69 0.56
C PHE A 58 5.03 -12.51 -0.41
N SER A 59 3.93 -11.91 -0.84
CA SER A 59 3.93 -10.69 -1.64
C SER A 59 3.29 -9.51 -0.90
N MET A 60 3.73 -8.29 -1.23
CA MET A 60 3.24 -7.10 -0.53
C MET A 60 3.14 -5.84 -1.38
N GLN A 61 2.20 -4.98 -1.02
CA GLN A 61 2.14 -3.60 -1.48
C GLN A 61 1.94 -2.68 -0.29
N THR A 62 2.68 -1.58 -0.26
CA THR A 62 2.58 -0.56 0.78
C THR A 62 2.26 0.78 0.18
N GLY A 63 1.76 1.70 1.00
CA GLY A 63 1.53 3.07 0.57
C GLY A 63 2.81 3.85 0.35
N THR A 64 2.65 5.08 -0.14
CA THR A 64 3.75 5.95 -0.59
C THR A 64 3.99 7.13 0.34
N GLY A 65 3.41 7.12 1.54
CA GLY A 65 3.67 8.10 2.59
C GLY A 65 3.13 7.69 3.96
N GLY A 66 3.44 8.47 4.99
CA GLY A 66 2.92 8.28 6.34
C GLY A 66 3.15 6.89 6.93
N ALA A 67 2.16 6.38 7.66
CA ALA A 67 2.23 5.06 8.30
C ALA A 67 2.27 3.90 7.29
N SER A 68 1.58 4.04 6.15
CA SER A 68 1.50 2.98 5.14
C SER A 68 2.83 2.76 4.42
N LEU A 69 3.65 3.80 4.25
CA LEU A 69 5.05 3.64 3.83
C LEU A 69 5.94 3.14 4.97
N ALA A 70 5.76 3.71 6.17
CA ALA A 70 6.64 3.45 7.32
C ALA A 70 6.59 2.00 7.83
N VAL A 71 5.54 1.25 7.53
CA VAL A 71 5.40 -0.17 7.87
C VAL A 71 6.59 -1.00 7.35
N THR A 72 7.16 -0.63 6.20
CA THR A 72 8.29 -1.32 5.56
C THR A 72 9.53 -1.39 6.45
N ARG A 73 9.79 -0.34 7.25
CA ARG A 73 10.90 -0.31 8.21
C ARG A 73 10.77 -1.38 9.28
N PHE A 74 9.55 -1.58 9.79
CA PHE A 74 9.31 -2.58 10.84
C PHE A 74 9.23 -3.98 10.25
N LEU A 75 8.73 -4.12 9.01
CA LEU A 75 8.76 -5.40 8.30
C LEU A 75 10.20 -5.85 8.01
N GLU A 76 11.12 -4.94 7.66
CA GLU A 76 12.53 -5.28 7.46
C GLU A 76 13.12 -6.05 8.66
N ASP A 77 12.96 -5.50 9.87
CA ASP A 77 13.48 -6.12 11.09
C ASP A 77 12.86 -7.51 11.34
N LYS A 78 11.58 -7.67 11.01
CA LYS A 78 10.84 -8.93 11.18
C LYS A 78 11.24 -9.97 10.12
N MET A 79 11.45 -9.54 8.88
CA MET A 79 11.95 -10.39 7.79
C MET A 79 13.33 -10.92 8.12
N ARG A 80 14.24 -10.04 8.58
CA ARG A 80 15.59 -10.43 9.01
C ARG A 80 15.56 -11.40 10.20
N SER A 81 14.75 -11.12 11.22
CA SER A 81 14.73 -11.96 12.43
C SER A 81 14.12 -13.34 12.21
N ARG A 82 13.28 -13.52 11.18
CA ARG A 82 12.69 -14.82 10.82
C ARG A 82 13.30 -15.47 9.59
N ASP A 83 14.34 -14.86 9.00
CA ASP A 83 14.94 -15.25 7.72
C ASP A 83 13.90 -15.45 6.59
N ILE A 84 12.90 -14.56 6.56
CA ILE A 84 11.81 -14.55 5.58
C ILE A 84 12.10 -13.52 4.48
N ARG A 85 11.87 -13.89 3.22
CA ARG A 85 11.98 -13.03 2.05
C ARG A 85 10.66 -13.00 1.27
N ALA A 86 10.29 -11.82 0.77
CA ALA A 86 9.14 -11.65 -0.09
C ALA A 86 9.47 -12.04 -1.54
N ASP A 87 8.52 -12.65 -2.25
CA ASP A 87 8.68 -12.96 -3.67
C ASP A 87 8.59 -11.71 -4.54
N PHE A 88 7.66 -10.82 -4.22
CA PHE A 88 7.61 -9.53 -4.90
C PHE A 88 6.95 -8.44 -4.07
N ALA A 89 7.30 -7.20 -4.40
CA ALA A 89 6.49 -6.04 -4.06
C ALA A 89 5.88 -5.41 -5.31
N LEU A 90 4.68 -4.86 -5.16
CA LEU A 90 3.85 -4.38 -6.26
C LEU A 90 3.45 -2.91 -6.09
N GLY A 91 3.20 -2.26 -7.23
CA GLY A 91 2.42 -1.04 -7.29
C GLY A 91 3.30 0.18 -7.51
N GLY A 92 3.08 1.19 -6.68
CA GLY A 92 3.84 2.42 -6.69
C GLY A 92 5.19 2.27 -6.02
N ILE A 93 6.27 2.03 -6.76
CA ILE A 93 7.56 1.73 -6.14
C ILE A 93 8.23 2.99 -5.60
N THR A 94 8.72 2.91 -4.38
CA THR A 94 9.46 3.97 -3.67
C THR A 94 10.90 3.52 -3.39
N ALA A 95 11.75 4.47 -3.02
CA ALA A 95 13.14 4.20 -2.63
C ALA A 95 13.25 3.17 -1.49
N THR A 96 12.30 3.16 -0.55
CA THR A 96 12.32 2.17 0.56
C THR A 96 12.08 0.75 0.06
N MET A 97 11.24 0.58 -0.96
CA MET A 97 10.99 -0.75 -1.54
C MET A 97 12.18 -1.22 -2.37
N VAL A 98 12.85 -0.30 -3.08
CA VAL A 98 14.11 -0.55 -3.76
C VAL A 98 15.19 -0.99 -2.78
N ASP A 99 15.34 -0.29 -1.65
CA ASP A 99 16.33 -0.64 -0.63
C ASP A 99 16.13 -2.06 -0.10
N LEU A 100 14.88 -2.47 0.19
CA LEU A 100 14.56 -3.85 0.58
C LEU A 100 14.88 -4.88 -0.52
N HIS A 101 14.66 -4.51 -1.78
CA HIS A 101 15.02 -5.34 -2.92
C HIS A 101 16.54 -5.51 -3.06
N GLU A 102 17.30 -4.42 -2.99
CA GLU A 102 18.76 -4.42 -3.08
C GLU A 102 19.42 -5.14 -1.88
N LYS A 103 18.77 -5.13 -0.71
CA LYS A 103 19.13 -5.93 0.47
C LYS A 103 18.79 -7.42 0.35
N GLY A 104 18.13 -7.85 -0.73
CA GLY A 104 17.73 -9.24 -0.97
C GLY A 104 16.55 -9.72 -0.11
N LEU A 105 15.81 -8.81 0.50
CA LEU A 105 14.61 -9.11 1.28
C LEU A 105 13.36 -9.24 0.41
N ILE A 106 13.36 -8.59 -0.76
CA ILE A 106 12.32 -8.70 -1.77
C ILE A 106 12.96 -9.17 -3.07
N ARG A 107 12.48 -10.26 -3.66
CA ARG A 107 13.11 -10.83 -4.86
C ARG A 107 12.84 -10.04 -6.13
N LYS A 108 11.63 -9.50 -6.29
CA LYS A 108 11.20 -8.74 -7.48
C LYS A 108 10.38 -7.52 -7.11
N LEU A 109 10.47 -6.48 -7.93
CA LEU A 109 9.58 -5.32 -7.87
C LEU A 109 8.77 -5.29 -9.16
N LEU A 110 7.46 -5.19 -9.06
CA LEU A 110 6.54 -5.01 -10.17
C LEU A 110 6.02 -3.57 -10.13
N ASP A 111 6.54 -2.73 -11.03
CA ASP A 111 6.38 -1.29 -10.99
C ASP A 111 5.41 -0.82 -12.07
N VAL A 112 4.24 -0.31 -11.63
CA VAL A 112 3.27 0.37 -12.50
C VAL A 112 3.49 1.89 -12.49
N GLN A 113 4.20 2.40 -11.49
CA GLN A 113 4.48 3.81 -11.28
C GLN A 113 5.61 4.02 -10.27
N SER A 114 6.77 4.52 -10.72
CA SER A 114 7.83 4.92 -9.80
C SER A 114 7.48 6.25 -9.10
N PHE A 115 7.44 6.27 -7.76
CA PHE A 115 7.04 7.44 -6.97
C PHE A 115 8.17 8.44 -6.69
N ASP A 116 9.43 8.01 -6.82
CA ASP A 116 10.59 8.87 -6.65
C ASP A 116 11.70 8.55 -7.63
N SER A 117 12.66 9.47 -7.74
CA SER A 117 13.80 9.35 -8.67
C SER A 117 14.67 8.13 -8.41
N HIS A 118 14.73 7.63 -7.18
CA HIS A 118 15.51 6.45 -6.84
C HIS A 118 14.82 5.18 -7.36
N ALA A 119 13.49 5.08 -7.22
CA ALA A 119 12.70 4.03 -7.85
C ALA A 119 12.84 4.03 -9.38
N ALA A 120 12.71 5.20 -10.02
CA ALA A 120 12.87 5.32 -11.47
C ALA A 120 14.28 4.91 -11.95
N GLN A 121 15.34 5.28 -11.22
CA GLN A 121 16.71 4.84 -11.53
C GLN A 121 16.92 3.36 -11.28
N SER A 122 16.29 2.82 -10.23
CA SER A 122 16.32 1.40 -9.91
C SER A 122 15.73 0.57 -11.04
N LEU A 123 14.59 0.99 -11.60
CA LEU A 123 13.94 0.33 -12.73
C LEU A 123 14.87 0.21 -13.95
N ALA A 124 15.72 1.22 -14.18
CA ALA A 124 16.68 1.21 -15.27
C ALA A 124 17.88 0.29 -15.06
N ARG A 125 18.24 -0.04 -13.81
CA ARG A 125 19.50 -0.75 -13.47
C ARG A 125 19.31 -2.15 -12.88
N ASN A 126 18.19 -2.39 -12.18
CA ASN A 126 17.92 -3.64 -11.47
C ASN A 126 17.05 -4.55 -12.35
N PRO A 127 17.55 -5.70 -12.84
CA PRO A 127 16.81 -6.54 -13.79
C PRO A 127 15.56 -7.21 -13.20
N ASN A 128 15.47 -7.30 -11.87
CA ASN A 128 14.30 -7.81 -11.15
C ASN A 128 13.36 -6.69 -10.68
N HIS A 129 13.64 -5.44 -11.06
CA HIS A 129 12.69 -4.34 -11.02
C HIS A 129 12.06 -4.23 -12.41
N ILE A 130 10.80 -4.62 -12.51
CA ILE A 130 10.13 -4.93 -13.78
C ILE A 130 9.00 -3.91 -13.96
N GLU A 131 9.02 -3.22 -15.09
CA GLU A 131 7.93 -2.35 -15.53
C GLU A 131 6.71 -3.19 -15.91
N ILE A 132 5.53 -2.81 -15.42
CA ILE A 132 4.26 -3.42 -15.80
C ILE A 132 3.24 -2.34 -16.18
N SER A 133 2.35 -2.66 -17.11
CA SER A 133 1.23 -1.80 -17.48
C SER A 133 0.12 -1.80 -16.42
N ALA A 134 -0.75 -0.77 -16.44
CA ALA A 134 -1.95 -0.73 -15.59
C ALA A 134 -2.87 -1.95 -15.80
N ASN A 135 -2.91 -2.50 -17.02
CA ASN A 135 -3.67 -3.72 -17.33
C ASN A 135 -3.10 -4.97 -16.63
N GLN A 136 -1.76 -5.08 -16.58
CA GLN A 136 -1.08 -6.15 -15.85
C GLN A 136 -1.10 -5.91 -14.33
N TYR A 137 -1.28 -4.66 -13.89
CA TYR A 137 -1.39 -4.31 -12.49
C TYR A 137 -2.74 -4.72 -11.91
N ALA A 138 -3.85 -4.09 -12.33
CA ALA A 138 -5.11 -4.11 -11.58
C ALA A 138 -6.39 -4.15 -12.43
N ASN A 139 -6.32 -4.47 -13.73
CA ASN A 139 -7.54 -4.57 -14.54
C ASN A 139 -8.31 -5.86 -14.20
N TRP A 140 -9.50 -5.72 -13.60
CA TRP A 140 -10.45 -6.81 -13.33
C TRP A 140 -10.77 -7.69 -14.56
N GLY A 141 -10.86 -7.08 -15.76
CA GLY A 141 -11.15 -7.81 -17.00
C GLY A 141 -9.92 -8.46 -17.64
N SER A 142 -8.73 -8.36 -17.02
CA SER A 142 -7.49 -8.93 -17.54
C SER A 142 -7.48 -10.46 -17.42
N LYS A 143 -6.64 -11.12 -18.21
CA LYS A 143 -6.39 -12.56 -18.10
C LYS A 143 -5.59 -12.93 -16.84
N GLY A 144 -5.01 -11.93 -16.18
CA GLY A 144 -4.31 -12.08 -14.91
C GLY A 144 -3.74 -10.73 -14.48
N ALA A 145 -4.30 -10.16 -13.43
CA ALA A 145 -3.79 -8.94 -12.82
C ALA A 145 -2.79 -9.32 -11.70
N SER A 146 -1.75 -8.52 -11.53
CA SER A 146 -0.70 -8.78 -10.53
C SER A 146 -1.25 -8.65 -9.10
N VAL A 147 -2.26 -7.81 -8.91
CA VAL A 147 -2.97 -7.68 -7.62
C VAL A 147 -3.66 -8.97 -7.18
N ASP A 148 -4.03 -9.87 -8.11
CA ASP A 148 -4.64 -11.18 -7.80
C ASP A 148 -3.66 -12.16 -7.14
N ARG A 149 -2.36 -11.80 -7.10
CA ARG A 149 -1.28 -12.56 -6.47
C ARG A 149 -0.77 -11.90 -5.19
N LEU A 150 -1.45 -10.87 -4.71
CA LEU A 150 -1.03 -10.06 -3.58
C LEU A 150 -1.47 -10.69 -2.25
N ASP A 151 -0.53 -11.03 -1.37
CA ASP A 151 -0.87 -11.54 -0.04
C ASP A 151 -1.31 -10.40 0.87
N VAL A 152 -0.57 -9.28 0.88
CA VAL A 152 -0.79 -8.18 1.83
C VAL A 152 -0.79 -6.83 1.12
N VAL A 153 -1.81 -6.01 1.38
CA VAL A 153 -1.80 -4.59 1.02
C VAL A 153 -2.00 -3.70 2.25
N VAL A 154 -1.22 -2.62 2.33
CA VAL A 154 -1.36 -1.58 3.35
C VAL A 154 -1.77 -0.26 2.70
N LEU A 155 -3.00 0.15 2.96
CA LEU A 155 -3.65 1.33 2.38
C LEU A 155 -3.94 2.40 3.45
N SER A 156 -4.35 3.59 3.03
CA SER A 156 -4.67 4.71 3.92
C SER A 156 -6.04 5.29 3.60
N ALA A 157 -6.73 5.83 4.61
CA ALA A 157 -8.08 6.39 4.46
C ALA A 157 -8.12 7.90 4.75
N LEU A 158 -8.96 8.67 4.06
CA LEU A 158 -9.42 9.98 4.55
C LEU A 158 -10.45 9.78 5.66
N GLU A 159 -11.45 8.94 5.39
CA GLU A 159 -12.46 8.47 6.34
C GLU A 159 -12.65 6.96 6.18
N ILE A 160 -13.01 6.29 7.26
CA ILE A 160 -13.49 4.91 7.29
C ILE A 160 -14.72 4.87 8.19
N ASP A 161 -15.75 4.12 7.81
CA ASP A 161 -16.96 3.99 8.63
C ASP A 161 -17.04 2.67 9.42
N THR A 162 -18.06 2.55 10.27
CA THR A 162 -18.31 1.35 11.08
C THR A 162 -18.69 0.11 10.26
N GLN A 163 -18.93 0.27 8.96
CA GLN A 163 -19.09 -0.83 8.00
C GLN A 163 -17.79 -1.12 7.23
N PHE A 164 -16.67 -0.53 7.65
CA PHE A 164 -15.35 -0.60 7.02
C PHE A 164 -15.28 0.04 5.62
N ASN A 165 -16.29 0.79 5.16
CA ASN A 165 -16.20 1.48 3.88
C ASN A 165 -15.19 2.61 3.97
N VAL A 166 -14.41 2.82 2.91
CA VAL A 166 -13.32 3.79 2.90
C VAL A 166 -13.55 4.90 1.89
N ASN A 167 -13.34 6.13 2.36
CA ASN A 167 -13.25 7.33 1.55
C ASN A 167 -11.78 7.72 1.36
N VAL A 168 -11.40 7.95 0.10
CA VAL A 168 -10.10 8.51 -0.29
C VAL A 168 -10.25 9.66 -1.28
N LEU A 169 -11.46 10.16 -1.51
CA LEU A 169 -11.76 11.12 -2.58
C LEU A 169 -12.17 12.50 -2.07
N THR A 170 -13.12 12.56 -1.14
CA THR A 170 -13.67 13.82 -0.61
C THR A 170 -13.09 14.12 0.76
N GLY A 171 -12.75 15.40 1.00
CA GLY A 171 -12.40 15.87 2.34
C GLY A 171 -13.63 15.98 3.26
N SER A 172 -13.41 16.29 4.53
CA SER A 172 -14.49 16.48 5.52
C SER A 172 -15.46 17.62 5.18
N ASP A 173 -15.09 18.49 4.25
CA ASP A 173 -15.92 19.56 3.70
C ASP A 173 -16.68 19.14 2.42
N GLY A 174 -16.60 17.86 2.04
CA GLY A 174 -17.22 17.30 0.84
C GLY A 174 -16.49 17.63 -0.47
N VAL A 175 -15.39 18.38 -0.41
CA VAL A 175 -14.67 18.83 -1.62
C VAL A 175 -13.74 17.73 -2.12
N LEU A 176 -13.78 17.47 -3.43
CA LEU A 176 -12.87 16.56 -4.12
C LEU A 176 -11.41 17.03 -3.95
N ARG A 177 -10.58 16.18 -3.34
CA ARG A 177 -9.15 16.47 -3.10
C ARG A 177 -8.25 15.24 -3.01
N GLY A 178 -8.84 14.06 -3.13
CA GLY A 178 -8.10 12.81 -3.17
C GLY A 178 -8.21 12.14 -4.54
N ALA A 179 -7.98 10.84 -4.57
CA ALA A 179 -8.02 10.03 -5.79
C ALA A 179 -8.47 8.61 -5.44
N SER A 180 -9.19 7.98 -6.36
CA SER A 180 -9.53 6.55 -6.21
C SER A 180 -8.27 5.69 -6.25
N GLY A 181 -7.40 5.94 -7.23
CA GLY A 181 -6.21 5.11 -7.48
C GLY A 181 -6.56 3.64 -7.65
N GLY A 182 -5.62 2.75 -7.32
CA GLY A 182 -5.86 1.32 -7.21
C GLY A 182 -6.28 0.86 -5.81
N HIS A 183 -6.88 1.77 -5.02
CA HIS A 183 -7.21 1.50 -3.61
C HIS A 183 -8.24 0.37 -3.50
N CYS A 184 -9.36 0.47 -4.20
CA CYS A 184 -10.37 -0.59 -4.21
C CYS A 184 -9.89 -1.85 -4.93
N ASP A 185 -9.09 -1.71 -6.00
CA ASP A 185 -8.58 -2.84 -6.78
C ASP A 185 -7.68 -3.76 -5.94
N THR A 186 -6.74 -3.17 -5.21
CA THR A 186 -5.83 -3.94 -4.35
C THR A 186 -6.52 -4.46 -3.11
N ALA A 187 -7.44 -3.69 -2.53
CA ALA A 187 -8.22 -4.10 -1.37
C ALA A 187 -9.03 -5.38 -1.66
N ILE A 188 -9.73 -5.44 -2.80
CA ILE A 188 -10.54 -6.62 -3.15
C ILE A 188 -9.70 -7.83 -3.57
N ALA A 189 -8.57 -7.61 -4.25
CA ALA A 189 -7.77 -8.70 -4.82
C ALA A 189 -6.79 -9.32 -3.81
N SER A 190 -6.34 -8.54 -2.82
CA SER A 190 -5.37 -9.02 -1.83
C SER A 190 -5.96 -10.06 -0.87
N ALA A 191 -5.13 -10.97 -0.38
CA ALA A 191 -5.56 -11.92 0.65
C ALA A 191 -5.78 -11.26 2.03
N LEU A 192 -5.05 -10.17 2.29
CA LEU A 192 -5.15 -9.33 3.49
C LEU A 192 -5.07 -7.83 3.14
N SER A 193 -6.18 -7.13 3.34
CA SER A 193 -6.33 -5.69 3.14
C SER A 193 -6.33 -4.94 4.48
N ILE A 194 -5.30 -4.13 4.70
CA ILE A 194 -5.12 -3.35 5.94
C ILE A 194 -5.25 -1.86 5.64
N ILE A 195 -6.20 -1.19 6.30
CA ILE A 195 -6.27 0.27 6.35
C ILE A 195 -5.50 0.77 7.55
N VAL A 196 -4.58 1.71 7.33
CA VAL A 196 -3.88 2.44 8.40
C VAL A 196 -4.30 3.90 8.42
N ALA A 197 -4.70 4.40 9.59
CA ALA A 197 -5.02 5.80 9.76
C ALA A 197 -4.92 6.23 11.23
N PRO A 198 -4.53 7.49 11.52
CA PRO A 198 -4.76 8.05 12.85
C PRO A 198 -6.25 8.14 13.11
N LEU A 199 -6.70 7.90 14.35
CA LEU A 199 -8.13 7.99 14.69
C LEU A 199 -8.69 9.39 14.41
N VAL A 200 -7.88 10.43 14.64
CA VAL A 200 -8.22 11.84 14.44
C VAL A 200 -7.06 12.60 13.79
N ARG A 201 -7.38 13.43 12.78
CA ARG A 201 -6.46 14.37 12.13
C ARG A 201 -6.81 15.81 12.50
N GLY A 202 -6.08 16.37 13.46
CA GLY A 202 -6.39 17.69 14.00
C GLY A 202 -7.75 17.68 14.71
N ARG A 203 -8.79 18.19 14.03
CA ARG A 203 -10.18 18.18 14.53
C ARG A 203 -11.11 17.27 13.72
N ILE A 204 -10.58 16.58 12.70
CA ILE A 204 -11.36 15.78 11.77
C ILE A 204 -11.27 14.31 12.19
N PRO A 205 -12.38 13.65 12.56
CA PRO A 205 -12.38 12.22 12.83
C PRO A 205 -12.09 11.45 11.54
N THR A 206 -11.26 10.42 11.62
CA THR A 206 -11.06 9.51 10.48
C THR A 206 -12.01 8.32 10.54
N LEU A 207 -12.36 7.86 11.75
CA LEU A 207 -13.44 6.90 11.95
C LEU A 207 -14.76 7.64 12.18
N VAL A 208 -15.78 7.34 11.38
CA VAL A 208 -17.09 8.01 11.38
C VAL A 208 -18.23 6.97 11.30
N ASP A 209 -19.48 7.38 11.49
CA ASP A 209 -20.61 6.45 11.35
C ASP A 209 -20.87 6.02 9.91
N ASN A 210 -20.71 6.94 8.96
CA ASN A 210 -20.86 6.72 7.52
C ASN A 210 -19.90 7.63 6.78
N VAL A 211 -19.18 7.10 5.79
CA VAL A 211 -18.29 7.91 4.95
C VAL A 211 -19.07 8.84 4.02
N LEU A 212 -18.50 10.01 3.71
CA LEU A 212 -19.10 10.92 2.72
C LEU A 212 -19.10 10.34 1.31
N THR A 213 -18.08 9.55 0.97
CA THR A 213 -17.94 8.94 -0.36
C THR A 213 -17.31 7.58 -0.20
N CYS A 214 -18.07 6.51 -0.52
CA CYS A 214 -17.55 5.16 -0.52
C CYS A 214 -16.78 4.91 -1.83
N ILE A 215 -15.47 4.69 -1.72
CA ILE A 215 -14.59 4.31 -2.83
C ILE A 215 -14.23 2.83 -2.73
N THR A 216 -13.87 2.37 -1.53
CA THR A 216 -13.58 0.95 -1.27
C THR A 216 -14.64 0.38 -0.35
N PRO A 217 -15.42 -0.60 -0.81
CA PRO A 217 -16.42 -1.27 0.03
C PRO A 217 -15.76 -1.95 1.22
N GLY A 218 -16.40 -1.89 2.39
CA GLY A 218 -15.89 -2.52 3.59
C GLY A 218 -15.80 -4.05 3.52
N SER A 219 -16.53 -4.68 2.60
CA SER A 219 -16.37 -6.11 2.29
C SER A 219 -14.99 -6.46 1.71
N SER A 220 -14.21 -5.47 1.28
CA SER A 220 -12.84 -5.61 0.76
C SER A 220 -11.78 -5.14 1.75
N VAL A 221 -12.17 -4.81 2.98
CA VAL A 221 -11.26 -4.33 4.02
C VAL A 221 -11.30 -5.32 5.17
N ASP A 222 -10.13 -5.85 5.54
CA ASP A 222 -10.05 -6.88 6.56
C ASP A 222 -9.72 -6.30 7.94
N ILE A 223 -8.83 -5.30 7.99
CA ILE A 223 -8.34 -4.76 9.26
C ILE A 223 -8.17 -3.23 9.16
N LEU A 224 -8.60 -2.53 10.20
CA LEU A 224 -8.25 -1.14 10.47
C LEU A 224 -7.21 -1.08 11.61
N VAL A 225 -6.08 -0.43 11.37
CA VAL A 225 -5.06 -0.15 12.38
C VAL A 225 -4.99 1.35 12.63
N THR A 226 -5.21 1.74 13.89
CA THR A 226 -5.10 3.12 14.33
C THR A 226 -4.07 3.27 15.45
N ASP A 227 -3.88 4.51 15.89
CA ASP A 227 -3.10 4.84 17.08
C ASP A 227 -3.83 4.53 18.40
N HIS A 228 -5.09 4.08 18.33
CA HIS A 228 -5.93 3.74 19.49
C HIS A 228 -6.32 2.27 19.56
N GLY A 229 -6.13 1.51 18.48
CA GLY A 229 -6.51 0.09 18.46
C GLY A 229 -6.48 -0.51 17.07
N ILE A 230 -6.69 -1.82 17.04
CA ILE A 230 -6.79 -2.64 15.84
C ILE A 230 -8.21 -3.20 15.81
N ALA A 231 -8.96 -2.88 14.76
CA ALA A 231 -10.28 -3.44 14.52
C ALA A 231 -10.22 -4.42 13.35
N VAL A 232 -10.70 -5.64 13.57
CA VAL A 232 -10.78 -6.68 12.53
C VAL A 232 -12.21 -6.75 12.04
N ASN A 233 -12.40 -6.80 10.72
CA ASN A 233 -13.70 -6.95 10.11
C ASN A 233 -14.35 -8.26 10.59
N PRO A 234 -15.59 -8.23 11.11
CA PRO A 234 -16.29 -9.43 11.55
C PRO A 234 -16.45 -10.51 10.47
N ALA A 235 -16.32 -10.15 9.19
CA ALA A 235 -16.28 -11.11 8.07
C ALA A 235 -14.99 -11.96 8.02
N ARG A 236 -13.97 -11.63 8.84
CA ARG A 236 -12.67 -12.32 8.94
C ARG A 236 -12.38 -12.77 10.38
N PRO A 237 -13.25 -13.57 11.02
CA PRO A 237 -13.09 -13.97 12.42
C PRO A 237 -11.79 -14.75 12.68
N GLU A 238 -11.27 -15.45 11.68
CA GLU A 238 -10.00 -16.19 11.76
C GLU A 238 -8.79 -15.26 11.96
N LEU A 239 -8.84 -14.03 11.43
CA LEU A 239 -7.80 -13.04 11.66
C LEU A 239 -7.85 -12.51 13.10
N ALA A 240 -9.06 -12.28 13.63
CA ALA A 240 -9.22 -11.82 15.00
C ALA A 240 -8.67 -12.84 16.00
N GLU A 241 -9.00 -14.13 15.81
CA GLU A 241 -8.51 -15.23 16.64
C GLU A 241 -6.98 -15.31 16.63
N ARG A 242 -6.35 -15.35 15.45
CA ARG A 242 -4.89 -15.41 15.31
C ARG A 242 -4.19 -14.24 15.98
N LEU A 243 -4.72 -13.03 15.83
CA LEU A 243 -4.15 -11.84 16.44
C LEU A 243 -4.26 -11.89 17.96
N GLN A 244 -5.41 -12.32 18.50
CA GLN A 244 -5.62 -12.46 19.93
C GLN A 244 -4.71 -13.55 20.55
N GLU A 245 -4.55 -14.70 19.87
CA GLU A 245 -3.60 -15.75 20.26
C GLU A 245 -2.15 -15.26 20.30
N ALA A 246 -1.79 -14.36 19.38
CA ALA A 246 -0.49 -13.68 19.36
C ALA A 246 -0.37 -12.56 20.42
N GLY A 247 -1.38 -12.37 21.27
CA GLY A 247 -1.40 -11.34 22.32
C GLY A 247 -1.70 -9.93 21.82
N ILE A 248 -2.19 -9.78 20.57
CA ILE A 248 -2.59 -8.49 20.01
C ILE A 248 -4.04 -8.21 20.40
N LYS A 249 -4.26 -7.08 21.08
CA LYS A 249 -5.59 -6.63 21.46
C LYS A 249 -6.37 -6.18 20.23
N VAL A 250 -7.46 -6.88 19.94
CA VAL A 250 -8.47 -6.49 18.93
C VAL A 250 -9.65 -5.81 19.62
N VAL A 251 -10.19 -4.78 19.00
CA VAL A 251 -11.40 -4.06 19.41
C VAL A 251 -12.45 -4.09 18.31
N SER A 252 -13.69 -3.76 18.66
CA SER A 252 -14.74 -3.47 17.68
C SER A 252 -14.39 -2.21 16.87
N ILE A 253 -15.04 -2.02 15.73
CA ILE A 253 -14.88 -0.77 14.97
C ILE A 253 -15.74 0.35 15.55
N GLU A 254 -16.79 0.03 16.31
CA GLU A 254 -17.63 0.96 17.08
C GLU A 254 -16.95 1.48 18.35
#